data_AF-A0A7R9Y9A2-F1
#
_entry.id   AF-A0A7R9Y9A2-F1
#
_cell.length_a   1.000
_cell.length_b   1.000
_cell.length_c   1.000
_cell.angle_alpha   90.00
_cell.angle_beta   90.00
_cell.angle_gamma   90.00
#
_symmetry.space_group_name_H-M   'P 1'
#
loop_
_entity.id
_entity.type
_entity.pdbx_description
1 polymer ?
#
loop_
_entity_poly.entity_id
_entity_poly.type
_entity_poly.pdbx_seq_one_letter_code
_entity_poly.pdbx_strand_id
1 'polypeptide(L)'
;SAKALAVAGLAVVGRDYYGVFPLKGKPLNVRDASHRQIMNNEEMSNLVRILGLKFNTVYDEDNIKTLRYGHLMIMADQDHDGSHIKGLIINFFHFFWPSLLKVPGFMQQFITPIVKVRDKQGNERSFFSLPSFVAWRQSISDAEIHKYSIKYYKGLGTSTPKEAKEYFSDLDTHQLLFETMREELVDEAVKGDGDMIDMAFKKTRVEDRKKWILSHDPEQHMNYQEQVTYTKFINQELVLFSKADCERSIPHLMDGLKVSQRKVLWACFKRNLTKDMKVAQLVGYVGEASAYHHGEASLASTIVGLAQNFVGSNN
;
A
#
# COMPACT_ATOMS: atom_id res chain seq x y z
N SER A 1 -8.60 11.27 0.10
CA SER A 1 -7.35 11.93 -0.31
C SER A 1 -6.98 11.57 -1.75
N ALA A 2 -6.68 10.31 -2.07
CA ALA A 2 -6.21 9.86 -3.39
C ALA A 2 -7.09 10.31 -4.58
N LYS A 3 -8.43 10.23 -4.44
CA LYS A 3 -9.39 10.73 -5.46
C LYS A 3 -9.12 12.19 -5.86
N ALA A 4 -8.86 13.05 -4.89
CA ALA A 4 -8.65 14.48 -5.16
C ALA A 4 -7.36 14.70 -5.98
N LEU A 5 -6.31 13.92 -5.70
CA LEU A 5 -5.06 13.94 -6.45
C LEU A 5 -5.27 13.46 -7.89
N ALA A 6 -5.95 12.32 -8.07
CA ALA A 6 -6.27 11.78 -9.38
C ALA A 6 -7.16 12.73 -10.22
N VAL A 7 -8.17 13.33 -9.60
CA VAL A 7 -9.05 14.32 -10.28
C VAL A 7 -8.29 15.58 -10.67
N ALA A 8 -7.31 16.04 -9.87
CA ALA A 8 -6.42 17.12 -10.24
C ALA A 8 -5.52 16.73 -11.44
N GLY A 9 -5.07 15.47 -11.48
CA GLY A 9 -4.33 14.89 -12.60
C GLY A 9 -5.08 14.86 -13.92
N LEU A 10 -6.39 14.58 -13.89
CA LEU A 10 -7.25 14.62 -15.08
C LEU A 10 -7.26 15.99 -15.79
N ALA A 11 -6.93 17.07 -15.08
CA ALA A 11 -6.81 18.40 -15.71
C ALA A 11 -5.54 18.55 -16.56
N VAL A 12 -4.56 17.63 -16.40
CA VAL A 12 -3.30 17.59 -17.14
C VAL A 12 -3.38 16.59 -18.28
N VAL A 13 -3.79 15.35 -17.99
CA VAL A 13 -3.81 14.24 -18.97
C VAL A 13 -5.10 14.19 -19.81
N GLY A 14 -6.08 15.02 -19.48
CA GLY A 14 -7.40 15.01 -20.11
C GLY A 14 -8.34 13.95 -19.55
N ARG A 15 -9.58 13.93 -20.06
CA ARG A 15 -10.66 13.04 -19.60
C ARG A 15 -11.09 12.00 -20.63
N ASP A 16 -10.60 12.12 -21.86
CA ASP A 16 -11.01 11.26 -22.97
C ASP A 16 -10.50 9.83 -22.79
N TYR A 17 -9.28 9.68 -22.26
CA TYR A 17 -8.61 8.39 -22.09
C TYR A 17 -8.45 7.94 -20.62
N TYR A 18 -8.84 8.78 -19.66
CA TYR A 18 -8.62 8.53 -18.23
C TYR A 18 -9.90 8.66 -17.41
N GLY A 19 -10.23 7.60 -16.67
CA GLY A 19 -11.31 7.56 -15.68
C GLY A 19 -10.77 7.36 -14.26
N VAL A 20 -11.49 7.86 -13.25
CA VAL A 20 -11.10 7.73 -11.83
C VAL A 20 -12.23 7.11 -11.04
N PHE A 21 -11.96 5.98 -10.37
CA PHE A 21 -12.88 5.32 -9.46
C PHE A 21 -12.25 5.16 -8.06
N PRO A 22 -12.79 5.80 -7.01
CA PRO A 22 -12.25 5.71 -5.67
C PRO A 22 -12.70 4.42 -4.97
N LEU A 23 -11.72 3.68 -4.45
CA LEU A 23 -12.01 2.58 -3.53
C LEU A 23 -12.33 3.14 -2.13
N LYS A 24 -13.32 2.55 -1.45
CA LYS A 24 -13.79 2.94 -0.12
C LYS A 24 -12.92 2.36 0.99
N GLY A 25 -12.19 1.26 0.74
CA GLY A 25 -11.37 0.60 1.74
C GLY A 25 -10.51 -0.52 1.16
N LYS A 26 -10.13 -1.47 2.02
CA LYS A 26 -9.41 -2.68 1.61
C LYS A 26 -10.33 -3.55 0.75
N PRO A 27 -9.96 -3.88 -0.49
CA PRO A 27 -10.78 -4.76 -1.32
C PRO A 27 -11.00 -6.12 -0.65
N LEU A 28 -12.14 -6.74 -0.93
CA LEU A 28 -12.44 -8.08 -0.43
C LEU A 28 -11.45 -9.09 -1.01
N ASN A 29 -10.85 -9.93 -0.16
CA ASN A 29 -10.12 -11.09 -0.65
C ASN A 29 -11.10 -12.13 -1.21
N VAL A 30 -11.17 -12.23 -2.53
CA VAL A 30 -12.17 -13.05 -3.22
C VAL A 30 -11.88 -14.55 -3.19
N ARG A 31 -10.64 -14.97 -2.90
CA ARG A 31 -10.29 -16.40 -2.76
C ARG A 31 -10.93 -17.06 -1.55
N ASP A 32 -11.16 -16.26 -0.51
CA ASP A 32 -11.65 -16.72 0.78
C ASP A 32 -13.11 -16.32 1.03
N ALA A 33 -13.73 -15.60 0.09
CA ALA A 33 -15.08 -15.11 0.19
C ALA A 33 -16.06 -16.08 -0.48
N SER A 34 -17.22 -16.28 0.16
CA SER A 34 -18.33 -17.00 -0.46
C SER A 34 -18.87 -16.21 -1.67
N HIS A 35 -19.49 -16.91 -2.62
CA HIS A 35 -20.12 -16.30 -3.79
C HIS A 35 -21.09 -15.16 -3.39
N ARG A 36 -21.88 -15.38 -2.33
CA ARG A 36 -22.79 -14.37 -1.79
C ARG A 36 -22.06 -13.11 -1.29
N GLN A 37 -20.93 -13.26 -0.60
CA GLN A 37 -20.14 -12.11 -0.14
C GLN A 37 -19.57 -11.31 -1.31
N ILE A 38 -19.14 -11.98 -2.38
CA ILE A 38 -18.61 -11.35 -3.58
C ILE A 38 -19.71 -10.59 -4.32
N MET A 39 -20.87 -11.22 -4.54
CA MET A 39 -22.03 -10.57 -5.20
C MET A 39 -22.56 -9.38 -4.41
N ASN A 40 -22.58 -9.47 -3.07
CA ASN A 40 -23.06 -8.39 -2.22
C ASN A 40 -22.02 -7.27 -2.03
N ASN A 41 -20.79 -7.46 -2.53
CA ASN A 41 -19.78 -6.42 -2.47
C ASN A 41 -20.02 -5.41 -3.62
N GLU A 42 -20.63 -4.28 -3.28
CA GLU A 42 -20.92 -3.21 -4.23
C GLU A 42 -19.66 -2.67 -4.92
N GLU A 43 -18.54 -2.60 -4.22
CA GLU A 43 -17.29 -2.04 -4.74
C GLU A 43 -16.71 -2.90 -5.86
N MET A 44 -16.65 -4.22 -5.66
CA MET A 44 -16.25 -5.17 -6.69
C MET A 44 -17.25 -5.18 -7.85
N SER A 45 -18.56 -5.15 -7.56
CA SER A 45 -19.60 -5.09 -8.58
C SER A 45 -19.50 -3.83 -9.45
N ASN A 46 -19.18 -2.70 -8.84
CA ASN A 46 -18.94 -1.44 -9.55
C ASN A 46 -17.69 -1.53 -10.43
N LEU A 47 -16.59 -2.09 -9.93
CA LEU A 47 -15.36 -2.29 -10.71
C LEU A 47 -15.62 -3.15 -11.96
N VAL A 48 -16.33 -4.27 -11.80
CA VAL A 48 -16.75 -5.15 -12.89
C VAL A 48 -17.57 -4.40 -13.92
N ARG A 49 -18.56 -3.61 -13.48
CA ARG A 49 -19.42 -2.82 -14.38
C ARG A 49 -18.67 -1.72 -15.13
N ILE A 50 -17.78 -1.00 -14.43
CA ILE A 50 -17.00 0.11 -14.98
C ILE A 50 -16.04 -0.38 -16.05
N LEU A 51 -15.37 -1.50 -15.82
CA LEU A 51 -14.42 -2.09 -16.78
C LEU A 51 -15.13 -2.89 -17.88
N GLY A 52 -16.41 -3.22 -17.71
CA GLY A 52 -17.16 -4.06 -18.66
C GLY A 52 -16.79 -5.54 -18.57
N LEU A 53 -16.37 -6.00 -17.39
CA LEU A 53 -15.94 -7.36 -17.15
C LEU A 53 -17.14 -8.33 -17.10
N LYS A 54 -16.95 -9.53 -17.61
CA LYS A 54 -17.92 -10.63 -17.60
C LYS A 54 -17.32 -11.83 -16.88
N PHE A 55 -18.03 -12.34 -15.87
CA PHE A 55 -17.62 -13.58 -15.20
C PHE A 55 -17.64 -14.76 -16.17
N ASN A 56 -16.83 -15.79 -15.88
CA ASN A 56 -16.67 -17.00 -16.71
C ASN A 56 -16.24 -16.71 -18.17
N THR A 57 -15.58 -15.58 -18.41
CA THR A 57 -15.03 -15.20 -19.71
C THR A 57 -13.51 -15.24 -19.63
N VAL A 58 -12.86 -15.93 -20.56
CA VAL A 58 -11.41 -15.83 -20.75
C VAL A 58 -11.17 -14.72 -21.76
N TYR A 59 -10.43 -13.69 -21.35
CA TYR A 59 -10.13 -12.56 -22.23
C TYR A 59 -8.92 -12.85 -23.12
N ASP A 60 -9.08 -12.62 -24.42
CA ASP A 60 -8.09 -12.83 -25.49
C ASP A 60 -8.00 -11.59 -26.40
N GLU A 61 -7.17 -11.63 -27.45
CA GLU A 61 -6.93 -10.49 -28.36
C GLU A 61 -8.20 -10.01 -29.10
N ASP A 62 -9.18 -10.90 -29.31
CA ASP A 62 -10.40 -10.58 -30.05
C ASP A 62 -11.42 -9.92 -29.13
N ASN A 63 -11.60 -10.47 -27.93
CA ASN A 63 -12.66 -10.05 -27.03
C ASN A 63 -12.22 -8.97 -26.03
N ILE A 64 -10.92 -8.70 -25.86
CA ILE A 64 -10.43 -7.66 -24.95
C ILE A 64 -10.93 -6.26 -25.35
N LYS A 65 -11.14 -6.05 -26.65
CA LYS A 65 -11.70 -4.80 -27.21
C LYS A 65 -13.14 -4.53 -26.75
N THR A 66 -13.81 -5.51 -26.14
CA THR A 66 -15.15 -5.35 -25.57
C THR A 66 -15.12 -4.69 -24.18
N LEU A 67 -13.96 -4.61 -23.53
CA LEU A 67 -13.79 -3.89 -22.27
C LEU A 67 -14.00 -2.39 -22.48
N ARG A 68 -14.53 -1.72 -21.46
CA ARG A 68 -14.72 -0.26 -21.48
C ARG A 68 -13.41 0.51 -21.30
N TYR A 69 -12.41 -0.13 -20.70
CA TYR A 69 -11.07 0.41 -20.48
C TYR A 69 -10.04 -0.66 -20.85
N GLY A 70 -8.99 -0.28 -21.59
CA GLY A 70 -7.89 -1.17 -21.98
C GLY A 70 -6.82 -1.35 -20.91
N HIS A 71 -6.77 -0.46 -19.92
CA HIS A 71 -5.77 -0.46 -18.85
C HIS A 71 -6.43 -0.18 -17.49
N LEU A 72 -5.85 -0.74 -16.45
CA LEU A 72 -6.18 -0.49 -15.06
C LEU A 72 -4.92 0.01 -14.34
N MET A 73 -4.96 1.27 -13.91
CA MET A 73 -3.91 1.87 -13.10
C MET A 73 -4.32 1.91 -11.63
N ILE A 74 -3.56 1.23 -10.78
CA ILE A 74 -3.77 1.22 -9.33
C ILE A 74 -3.03 2.40 -8.70
N MET A 75 -3.77 3.28 -8.04
CA MET A 75 -3.22 4.43 -7.32
C MET A 75 -3.52 4.27 -5.82
N ALA A 76 -2.50 3.95 -5.04
CA ALA A 76 -2.58 3.77 -3.59
C ALA A 76 -1.49 4.59 -2.87
N ASP A 77 -1.66 4.81 -1.56
CA ASP A 77 -0.62 5.45 -0.76
C ASP A 77 0.67 4.62 -0.85
N GLN A 78 1.82 5.31 -0.92
CA GLN A 78 3.12 4.66 -1.02
C GLN A 78 3.61 4.19 0.37
N ASP A 79 2.75 3.42 1.03
CA ASP A 79 2.95 2.80 2.33
C ASP A 79 2.62 1.30 2.28
N HIS A 80 2.84 0.61 3.38
CA HIS A 80 2.60 -0.83 3.47
C HIS A 80 1.13 -1.22 3.21
N ASP A 81 0.16 -0.47 3.73
CA ASP A 81 -1.25 -0.79 3.52
C ASP A 81 -1.69 -0.56 2.06
N GLY A 82 -1.08 0.41 1.37
CA GLY A 82 -1.24 0.63 -0.06
C GLY A 82 -0.73 -0.54 -0.90
N SER A 83 0.42 -1.11 -0.57
CA SER A 83 0.92 -2.34 -1.22
C SER A 83 -0.02 -3.52 -1.02
N HIS A 84 -0.67 -3.64 0.14
CA HIS A 84 -1.70 -4.65 0.34
C HIS A 84 -2.95 -4.41 -0.53
N ILE A 85 -3.39 -3.16 -0.70
CA ILE A 85 -4.50 -2.81 -1.61
C ILE A 85 -4.13 -3.20 -3.06
N LYS A 86 -2.93 -2.87 -3.53
CA LYS A 86 -2.43 -3.28 -4.86
C LYS A 86 -2.51 -4.80 -5.01
N GLY A 87 -2.00 -5.54 -4.02
CA GLY A 87 -2.01 -6.99 -4.02
C GLY A 87 -3.42 -7.59 -4.04
N LEU A 88 -4.37 -7.03 -3.29
CA LEU A 88 -5.76 -7.50 -3.29
C LEU A 88 -6.46 -7.27 -4.64
N ILE A 89 -6.16 -6.17 -5.33
CA ILE A 89 -6.66 -5.93 -6.69
C ILE A 89 -6.03 -6.95 -7.66
N ILE A 90 -4.72 -7.12 -7.64
CA ILE A 90 -4.02 -8.13 -8.46
C ILE A 90 -4.61 -9.52 -8.22
N ASN A 91 -4.84 -9.88 -6.95
CA ASN A 91 -5.48 -11.13 -6.55
C ASN A 91 -6.89 -11.29 -7.12
N PHE A 92 -7.69 -10.22 -7.11
CA PHE A 92 -9.03 -10.21 -7.68
C PHE A 92 -9.02 -10.53 -9.18
N PHE A 93 -8.14 -9.87 -9.94
CA PHE A 93 -7.97 -10.16 -11.37
C PHE A 93 -7.39 -11.55 -11.61
N HIS A 94 -6.37 -11.96 -10.85
CA HIS A 94 -5.79 -13.30 -10.98
C HIS A 94 -6.81 -14.40 -10.69
N PHE A 95 -7.75 -14.19 -9.76
CA PHE A 95 -8.76 -15.18 -9.40
C PHE A 95 -9.85 -15.33 -10.46
N PHE A 96 -10.37 -14.21 -11.01
CA PHE A 96 -11.49 -14.26 -11.96
C PHE A 96 -11.07 -14.25 -13.43
N TRP A 97 -10.01 -13.51 -13.77
CA TRP A 97 -9.56 -13.26 -15.14
C TRP A 97 -8.02 -13.28 -15.23
N PRO A 98 -7.37 -14.41 -14.92
CA PRO A 98 -5.90 -14.51 -15.00
C PRO A 98 -5.35 -14.15 -16.39
N SER A 99 -6.13 -14.35 -17.45
CA SER A 99 -5.73 -13.97 -18.81
C SER A 99 -5.51 -12.46 -18.99
N LEU A 100 -6.22 -11.60 -18.24
CA LEU A 100 -6.00 -10.15 -18.29
C LEU A 100 -4.64 -9.74 -17.73
N LEU A 101 -4.09 -10.50 -16.77
CA LEU A 101 -2.74 -10.22 -16.25
C LEU A 101 -1.64 -10.58 -17.25
N LYS A 102 -1.97 -11.35 -18.30
CA LYS A 102 -1.06 -11.68 -19.41
C LYS A 102 -1.10 -10.65 -20.53
N VAL A 103 -2.05 -9.73 -20.51
CA VAL A 103 -2.17 -8.67 -21.53
C VAL A 103 -1.11 -7.60 -21.26
N PRO A 104 -0.23 -7.29 -22.23
CA PRO A 104 0.79 -6.25 -22.06
C PRO A 104 0.20 -4.91 -21.61
N GLY A 105 0.70 -4.41 -20.49
CA GLY A 105 0.32 -3.10 -19.96
C GLY A 105 -1.09 -2.99 -19.40
N PHE A 106 -1.88 -4.07 -19.32
CA PHE A 106 -3.23 -4.01 -18.73
C PHE A 106 -3.18 -3.58 -17.27
N MET A 107 -2.31 -4.19 -16.46
CA MET A 107 -2.13 -3.84 -15.06
C MET A 107 -1.00 -2.82 -14.92
N GLN A 108 -1.31 -1.69 -14.28
CA GLN A 108 -0.38 -0.58 -14.06
C GLN A 108 -0.48 -0.11 -12.62
N GLN A 109 0.55 0.57 -12.13
CA GLN A 109 0.51 1.28 -10.86
C GLN A 109 0.99 2.71 -11.03
N PHE A 110 0.40 3.60 -10.24
CA PHE A 110 0.86 4.97 -10.07
C PHE A 110 1.60 5.06 -8.73
N ILE A 111 2.88 5.41 -8.79
CA ILE A 111 3.72 5.62 -7.61
C ILE A 111 3.94 7.11 -7.36
N THR A 112 4.14 7.49 -6.11
CA THR A 112 4.53 8.85 -5.73
C THR A 112 5.77 8.83 -4.85
N PRO A 113 6.59 9.89 -4.84
CA PRO A 113 7.73 9.98 -3.93
C PRO A 113 7.31 9.85 -2.46
N ILE A 114 8.06 9.08 -1.68
CA ILE A 114 7.90 8.96 -0.22
C ILE A 114 8.63 10.11 0.48
N VAL A 115 9.77 10.54 -0.07
CA VAL A 115 10.56 11.65 0.45
C VAL A 115 10.92 12.59 -0.69
N LYS A 116 10.75 13.89 -0.47
CA LYS A 116 11.35 14.90 -1.32
C LYS A 116 12.36 15.71 -0.53
N VAL A 117 13.50 15.95 -1.16
CA VAL A 117 14.58 16.76 -0.63
C VAL A 117 14.74 17.97 -1.52
N ARG A 118 14.82 19.17 -0.92
CA ARG A 118 15.10 20.41 -1.63
C ARG A 118 16.34 21.08 -1.05
N ASP A 119 17.29 21.44 -1.89
CA ASP A 119 18.46 22.22 -1.47
C ASP A 119 18.15 23.72 -1.35
N LYS A 120 19.11 24.52 -0.84
CA LYS A 120 18.97 25.99 -0.75
C LYS A 120 18.88 26.69 -2.11
N GLN A 121 19.32 26.05 -3.19
CA GLN A 121 19.30 26.59 -4.56
C GLN A 121 17.95 26.33 -5.25
N GLY A 122 17.11 25.50 -4.64
CA GLY A 122 15.78 25.15 -5.15
C GLY A 122 15.75 23.85 -5.95
N ASN A 123 16.87 23.13 -6.08
CA ASN A 123 16.88 21.83 -6.75
C ASN A 123 16.14 20.81 -5.89
N GLU A 124 15.27 20.04 -6.53
CA GLU A 124 14.44 19.03 -5.88
C GLU A 124 14.89 17.62 -6.29
N ARG A 125 14.97 16.72 -5.31
CA ARG A 125 15.23 15.29 -5.53
C ARG A 125 14.12 14.48 -4.87
N SER A 126 13.52 13.60 -5.65
CA SER A 126 12.44 12.71 -5.23
C SER A 126 12.97 11.31 -4.98
N PHE A 127 12.54 10.70 -3.87
CA PHE A 127 12.86 9.33 -3.49
C PHE A 127 11.58 8.52 -3.36
N PHE A 128 11.47 7.43 -4.12
CA PHE A 128 10.30 6.54 -4.16
C PHE A 128 10.39 5.36 -3.18
N SER A 129 11.53 5.22 -2.49
CA SER A 129 11.75 4.20 -1.46
C SER A 129 12.57 4.79 -0.31
N LEU A 130 12.29 4.36 0.92
CA LEU A 130 13.11 4.75 2.08
C LEU A 130 14.59 4.31 1.95
N PRO A 131 14.91 3.10 1.46
CA PRO A 131 16.31 2.69 1.25
C PRO A 131 17.09 3.65 0.34
N SER A 132 16.50 4.09 -0.78
CA SER A 132 17.16 5.05 -1.68
C SER A 132 17.41 6.41 -1.01
N PHE A 133 16.48 6.87 -0.17
CA PHE A 133 16.66 8.07 0.63
C PHE A 133 17.75 7.90 1.69
N VAL A 134 17.79 6.76 2.39
CA VAL A 134 18.80 6.46 3.41
C VAL A 134 20.20 6.40 2.79
N ALA A 135 20.36 5.72 1.65
CA ALA A 135 21.63 5.67 0.92
C ALA A 135 22.12 7.07 0.53
N TRP A 136 21.23 7.92 0.02
CA TRP A 136 21.57 9.32 -0.26
C TRP A 136 21.92 10.09 1.02
N ARG A 137 21.18 9.89 2.11
CA ARG A 137 21.44 10.55 3.39
C ARG A 137 22.81 10.17 3.97
N GLN A 138 23.25 8.93 3.74
CA GLN A 138 24.57 8.43 4.13
C GLN A 138 25.69 8.98 3.24
N SER A 139 25.39 9.34 1.98
CA SER A 139 26.38 9.95 1.07
C SER A 139 26.71 11.42 1.39
N ILE A 140 25.91 12.08 2.25
CA ILE A 140 26.13 13.46 2.67
C ILE A 140 26.64 13.52 4.11
N SER A 141 27.53 14.47 4.39
CA SER A 141 28.04 14.66 5.75
C SER A 141 26.98 15.26 6.68
N ASP A 142 27.03 14.94 7.98
CA ASP A 142 26.09 15.48 8.97
C ASP A 142 26.14 17.01 9.07
N ALA A 143 27.31 17.61 8.79
CA ALA A 143 27.46 19.05 8.73
C ALA A 143 26.65 19.68 7.59
N GLU A 144 26.24 18.93 6.57
CA GLU A 144 25.57 19.45 5.37
C GLU A 144 24.06 19.26 5.38
N ILE A 145 23.49 18.48 6.30
CA ILE A 145 22.04 18.22 6.32
C ILE A 145 21.22 19.51 6.45
N HIS A 146 21.72 20.50 7.19
CA HIS A 146 21.05 21.78 7.37
C HIS A 146 20.92 22.59 6.06
N LYS A 147 21.61 22.18 4.98
CA LYS A 147 21.48 22.75 3.64
C LYS A 147 20.26 22.23 2.88
N TYR A 148 19.57 21.21 3.40
CA TYR A 148 18.47 20.55 2.76
C TYR A 148 17.18 20.64 3.58
N SER A 149 16.07 20.91 2.90
CA SER A 149 14.72 20.73 3.43
C SER A 149 14.23 19.34 3.05
N ILE A 150 13.85 18.53 4.05
CA ILE A 150 13.41 17.15 3.86
C ILE A 150 11.93 17.06 4.22
N LYS A 151 11.10 16.65 3.27
CA LYS A 151 9.66 16.47 3.47
C LYS A 151 9.27 15.01 3.23
N TYR A 152 8.67 14.40 4.24
CA TYR A 152 8.11 13.05 4.18
C TYR A 152 6.64 13.11 3.75
N TYR A 153 6.26 12.26 2.80
CA TYR A 153 4.92 12.16 2.25
C TYR A 153 4.25 10.92 2.82
N LYS A 154 3.38 11.13 3.82
CA LYS A 154 2.68 10.05 4.53
C LYS A 154 1.70 9.28 3.65
N GLY A 155 1.15 9.93 2.63
CA GLY A 155 0.25 9.34 1.66
C GLY A 155 -0.09 10.35 0.57
N LEU A 156 -0.91 9.93 -0.39
CA LEU A 156 -1.34 10.73 -1.54
C LEU A 156 -2.08 12.01 -1.11
N GLY A 157 -2.63 12.05 0.11
CA GLY A 157 -3.26 13.26 0.66
C GLY A 157 -2.30 14.35 1.09
N THR A 158 -1.01 14.06 1.24
CA THR A 158 0.01 15.03 1.65
C THR A 158 0.51 15.87 0.47
N SER A 159 0.31 15.40 -0.76
CA SER A 159 0.65 16.13 -1.96
C SER A 159 -0.36 17.23 -2.25
N THR A 160 0.16 18.40 -2.58
CA THR A 160 -0.61 19.56 -3.00
C THR A 160 -1.17 19.38 -4.42
N PRO A 161 -2.22 20.12 -4.81
CA PRO A 161 -2.71 20.11 -6.18
C PRO A 161 -1.66 20.50 -7.22
N LYS A 162 -0.65 21.31 -6.83
CA LYS A 162 0.47 21.66 -7.71
C LYS A 162 1.37 20.45 -7.96
N GLU A 163 1.78 19.77 -6.89
CA GLU A 163 2.58 18.53 -6.99
C GLU A 163 1.82 17.44 -7.77
N ALA A 164 0.50 17.35 -7.59
CA ALA A 164 -0.34 16.46 -8.40
C ALA A 164 -0.16 16.75 -9.89
N LYS A 165 -0.31 18.01 -10.31
CA LYS A 165 -0.11 18.39 -11.72
C LYS A 165 1.29 18.06 -12.22
N GLU A 166 2.32 18.31 -11.40
CA GLU A 166 3.71 17.96 -11.73
C GLU A 166 3.87 16.45 -11.98
N TYR A 167 3.30 15.60 -11.10
CA TYR A 167 3.36 14.14 -11.27
C TYR A 167 2.66 13.66 -12.54
N PHE A 168 1.51 14.25 -12.89
CA PHE A 168 0.78 13.89 -14.10
C PHE A 168 1.36 14.52 -15.38
N SER A 169 2.14 15.61 -15.27
CA SER A 169 2.92 16.15 -16.38
C SER A 169 4.14 15.29 -16.70
N ASP A 170 4.68 14.58 -15.70
CA ASP A 170 5.76 13.60 -15.81
C ASP A 170 5.22 12.19 -15.51
N LEU A 171 4.15 11.81 -16.22
CA LEU A 171 3.43 10.57 -15.96
C LEU A 171 4.32 9.34 -16.15
N ASP A 172 5.22 9.34 -17.14
CA ASP A 172 6.09 8.20 -17.45
C ASP A 172 7.00 7.82 -16.27
N THR A 173 7.39 8.78 -15.42
CA THR A 173 8.17 8.53 -14.20
C THR A 173 7.31 7.93 -13.08
N HIS A 174 6.01 8.22 -13.06
CA HIS A 174 5.09 7.82 -11.99
C HIS A 174 4.24 6.59 -12.35
N GLN A 175 4.07 6.30 -13.64
CA GLN A 175 3.33 5.17 -14.17
C GLN A 175 4.28 4.00 -14.42
N LEU A 176 4.12 2.95 -13.61
CA LEU A 176 4.85 1.70 -13.81
C LEU A 176 3.91 0.62 -14.33
N LEU A 177 4.36 -0.10 -15.35
CA LEU A 177 3.66 -1.24 -15.91
C LEU A 177 4.05 -2.50 -15.13
N PHE A 178 3.07 -3.34 -14.82
CA PHE A 178 3.38 -4.73 -14.48
C PHE A 178 3.67 -5.48 -15.78
N GLU A 179 4.75 -6.25 -15.80
CA GLU A 179 5.02 -7.20 -16.87
C GLU A 179 3.87 -8.22 -16.99
N THR A 180 3.77 -8.82 -18.17
CA THR A 180 2.79 -9.88 -18.40
C THR A 180 3.05 -11.05 -17.47
N MET A 181 1.97 -11.58 -16.90
CA MET A 181 2.05 -12.66 -15.93
C MET A 181 2.66 -13.91 -16.57
N ARG A 182 3.73 -14.42 -15.97
CA ARG A 182 4.42 -15.63 -16.41
C ARG A 182 3.85 -16.85 -15.68
N GLU A 183 3.49 -17.88 -16.44
CA GLU A 183 2.95 -19.13 -15.89
C GLU A 183 4.05 -20.14 -15.51
N GLU A 184 5.19 -20.09 -16.19
CA GLU A 184 6.25 -21.06 -16.02
C GLU A 184 7.08 -20.81 -14.75
N LEU A 185 7.60 -21.91 -14.20
CA LEU A 185 8.67 -21.86 -13.21
C LEU A 185 9.88 -21.22 -13.88
N VAL A 186 10.35 -20.10 -13.35
CA VAL A 186 11.54 -19.44 -13.89
C VAL A 186 12.81 -20.24 -13.52
N ASP A 187 12.72 -21.08 -12.46
CA ASP A 187 13.68 -22.11 -12.04
C ASP A 187 12.99 -23.06 -11.03
N GLU A 188 13.58 -24.22 -10.70
CA GLU A 188 13.05 -25.16 -9.68
C GLU A 188 12.74 -24.52 -8.31
N ALA A 189 13.34 -23.34 -8.03
CA ALA A 189 13.13 -22.55 -6.82
C ALA A 189 12.18 -21.35 -6.98
N VAL A 190 11.93 -20.87 -8.21
CA VAL A 190 11.13 -19.67 -8.47
C VAL A 190 9.74 -20.06 -8.95
N LYS A 191 8.80 -20.07 -8.01
CA LYS A 191 7.36 -20.20 -8.23
C LYS A 191 6.89 -19.17 -9.26
N GLY A 192 6.12 -19.60 -10.27
CA GLY A 192 5.55 -18.71 -11.29
C GLY A 192 4.69 -17.60 -10.67
N ASP A 193 4.47 -16.51 -11.41
CA ASP A 193 3.81 -15.31 -10.90
C ASP A 193 2.42 -15.62 -10.28
N GLY A 194 1.67 -16.55 -10.91
CA GLY A 194 0.38 -17.02 -10.40
C GLY A 194 0.47 -17.78 -9.08
N ASP A 195 1.48 -18.64 -8.88
CA ASP A 195 1.67 -19.36 -7.61
C ASP A 195 2.04 -18.40 -6.47
N MET A 196 2.83 -17.37 -6.77
CA MET A 196 3.17 -16.33 -5.80
C MET A 196 1.92 -15.56 -5.35
N ILE A 197 1.04 -15.18 -6.29
CA ILE A 197 -0.24 -14.53 -5.95
C ILE A 197 -1.11 -15.47 -5.12
N ASP A 198 -1.19 -16.76 -5.47
CA ASP A 198 -1.94 -17.74 -4.70
C ASP A 198 -1.39 -17.90 -3.28
N MET A 199 -0.08 -18.01 -3.11
CA MET A 199 0.61 -18.08 -1.82
C MET A 199 0.25 -16.89 -0.92
N ALA A 200 0.28 -15.67 -1.48
CA ALA A 200 0.03 -14.45 -0.74
C ALA A 200 -1.43 -14.35 -0.22
N PHE A 201 -2.42 -14.83 -0.99
CA PHE A 201 -3.84 -14.54 -0.71
C PHE A 201 -4.73 -15.74 -0.37
N LYS A 202 -4.29 -16.98 -0.61
CA LYS A 202 -5.12 -18.16 -0.33
C LYS A 202 -5.07 -18.55 1.15
N LYS A 203 -6.21 -18.65 1.82
CA LYS A 203 -6.28 -18.99 3.25
C LYS A 203 -5.55 -20.27 3.64
N THR A 204 -5.54 -21.29 2.78
CA THR A 204 -4.91 -22.59 3.10
C THR A 204 -3.38 -22.57 3.09
N ARG A 205 -2.74 -21.51 2.55
CA ARG A 205 -1.27 -21.44 2.39
C ARG A 205 -0.57 -20.70 3.54
N VAL A 206 -1.05 -20.89 4.76
CA VAL A 206 -0.51 -20.22 5.97
C VAL A 206 0.97 -20.59 6.19
N GLU A 207 1.32 -21.87 6.12
CA GLU A 207 2.68 -22.34 6.37
C GLU A 207 3.68 -21.84 5.31
N ASP A 208 3.24 -21.75 4.06
CA ASP A 208 4.04 -21.14 2.99
C ASP A 208 4.31 -19.66 3.29
N ARG A 209 3.30 -18.90 3.72
CA ARG A 209 3.46 -17.49 4.10
C ARG A 209 4.39 -17.32 5.29
N LYS A 210 4.33 -18.19 6.30
CA LYS A 210 5.26 -18.15 7.43
C LYS A 210 6.70 -18.28 6.96
N LYS A 211 6.99 -19.30 6.13
CA LYS A 211 8.32 -19.51 5.55
C LYS A 211 8.77 -18.32 4.72
N TRP A 212 7.89 -17.84 3.85
CA TRP A 212 8.12 -16.68 2.97
C TRP A 212 8.46 -15.39 3.73
N ILE A 213 7.70 -15.07 4.78
CA ILE A 213 7.95 -13.88 5.61
C ILE A 213 9.29 -14.01 6.34
N LEU A 214 9.60 -15.20 6.87
CA LEU A 214 10.84 -15.48 7.59
C LEU A 214 12.07 -15.49 6.68
N SER A 215 11.93 -15.92 5.42
CA SER A 215 13.03 -15.99 4.45
C SER A 215 13.30 -14.66 3.74
N HIS A 216 12.48 -13.63 3.95
CA HIS A 216 12.66 -12.36 3.26
C HIS A 216 13.88 -11.60 3.76
N ASP A 217 14.82 -11.37 2.86
CA ASP A 217 16.02 -10.56 3.03
C ASP A 217 15.67 -9.07 3.28
N PRO A 218 16.04 -8.49 4.43
CA PRO A 218 15.81 -7.09 4.74
C PRO A 218 16.45 -6.10 3.78
N GLU A 219 17.48 -6.47 3.01
CA GLU A 219 18.12 -5.59 2.03
C GLU A 219 17.39 -5.59 0.67
N GLN A 220 16.50 -6.58 0.47
CA GLN A 220 15.79 -6.72 -0.78
C GLN A 220 14.58 -5.77 -0.83
N HIS A 221 14.62 -4.81 -1.73
CA HIS A 221 13.57 -3.80 -1.88
C HIS A 221 13.20 -3.59 -3.34
N MET A 222 11.96 -3.13 -3.55
CA MET A 222 11.47 -2.83 -4.88
C MET A 222 12.28 -1.68 -5.51
N ASN A 223 12.94 -1.96 -6.65
CA ASN A 223 13.54 -0.93 -7.49
C ASN A 223 12.53 -0.46 -8.52
N TYR A 224 11.97 0.73 -8.31
CA TYR A 224 10.97 1.33 -9.19
C TYR A 224 11.54 1.89 -10.51
N GLN A 225 12.86 1.79 -10.73
CA GLN A 225 13.49 2.13 -12.02
C GLN A 225 13.56 0.93 -12.97
N GLU A 226 13.29 -0.27 -12.47
CA GLU A 226 13.28 -1.51 -13.25
C GLU A 226 11.86 -1.95 -13.60
N GLN A 227 11.77 -2.91 -14.51
CA GLN A 227 10.50 -3.55 -14.81
C GLN A 227 9.94 -4.31 -13.59
N VAL A 228 8.62 -4.15 -13.40
CA VAL A 228 7.89 -4.69 -12.26
C VAL A 228 7.22 -5.99 -12.65
N THR A 229 7.66 -7.12 -12.08
CA THR A 229 6.96 -8.41 -12.20
C THR A 229 6.08 -8.65 -10.98
N TYR A 230 5.05 -9.49 -11.11
CA TYR A 230 4.20 -9.88 -9.97
C TYR A 230 5.01 -10.57 -8.86
N THR A 231 5.97 -11.43 -9.24
CA THR A 231 6.89 -12.06 -8.27
C THR A 231 7.74 -11.04 -7.53
N LYS A 232 8.34 -10.06 -8.23
CA LYS A 232 9.11 -8.98 -7.57
C LYS A 232 8.21 -8.17 -6.63
N PHE A 233 7.03 -7.75 -7.09
CA PHE A 233 6.06 -7.03 -6.27
C PHE A 233 5.71 -7.80 -4.99
N ILE A 234 5.43 -9.10 -5.09
CA ILE A 234 5.09 -9.91 -3.92
C ILE A 234 6.29 -10.00 -2.97
N ASN A 235 7.46 -10.39 -3.47
CA ASN A 235 8.63 -10.66 -2.64
C ASN A 235 9.40 -9.42 -2.16
N GLN A 236 9.16 -8.24 -2.73
CA GLN A 236 9.94 -7.03 -2.43
C GLN A 236 9.08 -5.85 -1.95
N GLU A 237 7.75 -5.91 -2.15
CA GLU A 237 6.82 -4.85 -1.72
C GLU A 237 5.72 -5.39 -0.79
N LEU A 238 4.98 -6.43 -1.19
CA LEU A 238 3.88 -7.00 -0.39
C LEU A 238 4.36 -7.71 0.88
N VAL A 239 5.56 -8.31 0.85
CA VAL A 239 6.13 -8.94 2.05
C VAL A 239 6.40 -7.94 3.16
N LEU A 240 6.74 -6.69 2.82
CA LEU A 240 6.97 -5.62 3.79
C LEU A 240 5.68 -5.29 4.54
N PHE A 241 4.55 -5.29 3.84
CA PHE A 241 3.24 -5.22 4.49
C PHE A 241 3.01 -6.38 5.44
N SER A 242 3.31 -7.61 5.01
CA SER A 242 3.07 -8.80 5.84
C SER A 242 3.91 -8.77 7.12
N LYS A 243 5.17 -8.32 7.04
CA LYS A 243 6.04 -8.08 8.21
C LYS A 243 5.46 -6.99 9.11
N ALA A 244 5.14 -5.82 8.55
CA ALA A 244 4.56 -4.71 9.31
C ALA A 244 3.22 -5.07 9.98
N ASP A 245 2.41 -5.93 9.34
CA ASP A 245 1.14 -6.39 9.88
C ASP A 245 1.34 -7.32 11.08
N CYS A 246 2.33 -8.22 11.02
CA CYS A 246 2.74 -9.03 12.17
C CYS A 246 3.25 -8.13 13.32
N GLU A 247 4.15 -7.20 13.03
CA GLU A 247 4.75 -6.30 14.04
C GLU A 247 3.71 -5.45 14.78
N ARG A 248 2.70 -4.94 14.08
CA ARG A 248 1.64 -4.12 14.70
C ARG A 248 0.54 -4.94 15.37
N SER A 249 0.36 -6.20 14.96
CA SER A 249 -0.76 -7.04 15.42
C SER A 249 -0.38 -8.01 16.54
N ILE A 250 0.87 -8.46 16.58
CA ILE A 250 1.38 -9.42 17.56
C ILE A 250 2.11 -8.65 18.67
N PRO A 251 1.77 -8.86 19.96
CA PRO A 251 2.46 -8.20 21.06
C PRO A 251 3.88 -8.72 21.22
N HIS A 252 4.75 -7.90 21.81
CA HIS A 252 6.09 -8.34 22.18
C HIS A 252 6.07 -9.15 23.48
N LEU A 253 6.91 -10.17 23.58
CA LEU A 253 6.94 -11.08 24.74
C LEU A 253 7.27 -10.36 26.06
N MET A 254 8.17 -9.38 26.03
CA MET A 254 8.69 -8.75 27.25
C MET A 254 7.69 -7.84 27.97
N ASP A 255 6.79 -7.20 27.22
CA ASP A 255 5.82 -6.24 27.80
C ASP A 255 4.37 -6.64 27.54
N GLY A 256 4.11 -7.62 26.66
CA GLY A 256 2.76 -8.01 26.27
C GLY A 256 2.04 -6.97 25.41
N LEU A 257 2.76 -5.94 24.90
CA LEU A 257 2.15 -4.80 24.22
C LEU A 257 2.37 -4.85 22.70
N LYS A 258 1.33 -4.47 21.97
CA LYS A 258 1.42 -4.08 20.56
C LYS A 258 2.07 -2.70 20.43
N VAL A 259 2.58 -2.37 19.25
CA VAL A 259 3.23 -1.08 18.97
C VAL A 259 2.34 0.12 19.33
N SER A 260 1.05 0.08 19.03
CA SER A 260 0.12 1.18 19.36
C SER A 260 -0.04 1.36 20.87
N GLN A 261 -0.19 0.27 21.62
CA GLN A 261 -0.34 0.29 23.08
C GLN A 261 0.93 0.86 23.74
N ARG A 262 2.11 0.43 23.26
CA ARG A 262 3.40 0.93 23.75
C ARG A 262 3.56 2.43 23.51
N LYS A 263 3.17 2.93 22.33
CA LYS A 263 3.18 4.37 22.02
C LYS A 263 2.24 5.17 22.92
N VAL A 264 1.04 4.65 23.21
CA VAL A 264 0.09 5.28 24.15
C VAL A 264 0.70 5.40 25.54
N LEU A 265 1.21 4.30 26.10
CA LEU A 265 1.79 4.29 27.45
C LEU A 265 3.04 5.17 27.54
N TRP A 266 3.94 5.07 26.56
CA TRP A 266 5.13 5.92 26.49
C TRP A 266 4.77 7.42 26.47
N ALA A 267 3.75 7.81 25.71
CA ALA A 267 3.29 9.19 25.66
C ALA A 267 2.68 9.63 27.01
N CYS A 268 1.90 8.76 27.66
CA CYS A 268 1.36 9.04 29.00
C CYS A 268 2.49 9.25 30.03
N PHE A 269 3.54 8.42 29.99
CA PHE A 269 4.72 8.59 30.84
C PHE A 269 5.48 9.88 30.51
N LYS A 270 5.72 10.18 29.23
CA LYS A 270 6.40 11.40 28.79
C LYS A 270 5.69 12.67 29.24
N ARG A 271 4.35 12.65 29.27
CA ARG A 271 3.53 13.77 29.74
C ARG A 271 3.42 13.84 31.26
N ASN A 272 3.86 12.81 31.99
CA ASN A 272 3.56 12.61 33.39
C ASN A 272 2.04 12.72 33.68
N LEU A 273 1.26 11.94 32.93
CA LEU A 273 -0.20 12.02 32.95
C LEU A 273 -0.77 11.48 34.27
N THR A 274 -0.93 12.38 35.24
CA THR A 274 -1.47 12.10 36.59
C THR A 274 -2.89 12.62 36.78
N LYS A 275 -3.30 13.58 35.94
CA LYS A 275 -4.67 14.10 35.89
C LYS A 275 -5.41 13.52 34.69
N ASP A 276 -6.71 13.41 34.82
CA ASP A 276 -7.59 12.92 33.78
C ASP A 276 -7.54 13.78 32.51
N MET A 277 -7.69 13.12 31.36
CA MET A 277 -7.68 13.75 30.04
C MET A 277 -8.71 13.05 29.16
N LYS A 278 -9.45 13.83 28.36
CA LYS A 278 -10.38 13.26 27.40
C LYS A 278 -9.62 12.41 26.38
N VAL A 279 -10.14 11.22 26.07
CA VAL A 279 -9.52 10.29 25.09
C VAL A 279 -9.20 10.99 23.77
N ALA A 280 -10.11 11.83 23.25
CA ALA A 280 -9.89 12.58 22.01
C ALA A 280 -8.66 13.52 22.08
N GLN A 281 -8.40 14.16 23.23
CA GLN A 281 -7.22 14.99 23.43
C GLN A 281 -5.95 14.16 23.56
N LEU A 282 -6.03 13.02 24.25
CA LEU A 282 -4.92 12.09 24.38
C LEU A 282 -4.52 11.49 23.03
N VAL A 283 -5.49 11.17 22.16
CA VAL A 283 -5.25 10.69 20.80
C VAL A 283 -4.40 11.70 20.01
N GLY A 284 -4.78 12.98 20.00
CA GLY A 284 -4.01 14.02 19.32
C GLY A 284 -2.58 14.12 19.86
N TYR A 285 -2.42 14.10 21.20
CA TYR A 285 -1.11 14.17 21.84
C TYR A 285 -0.22 12.94 21.54
N VAL A 286 -0.77 11.72 21.65
CA VAL A 286 -0.03 10.49 21.34
C VAL A 286 0.37 10.49 19.86
N GLY A 287 -0.54 10.92 18.98
CA GLY A 287 -0.30 11.05 17.54
C GLY A 287 0.94 11.89 17.23
N GLU A 288 0.97 13.10 17.79
CA GLU A 288 2.08 14.05 17.65
C GLU A 288 3.36 13.54 18.33
N ALA A 289 3.28 13.20 19.61
CA ALA A 289 4.46 12.94 20.44
C ALA A 289 5.20 11.65 20.05
N SER A 290 4.47 10.64 19.55
CA SER A 290 5.00 9.30 19.24
C SER A 290 5.20 9.05 17.74
N ALA A 291 4.96 10.04 16.89
CA ALA A 291 4.94 9.90 15.44
C ALA A 291 4.05 8.71 14.99
N TYR A 292 2.80 8.69 15.44
CA TYR A 292 1.87 7.63 15.04
C TYR A 292 1.29 7.92 13.66
N HIS A 293 1.54 7.02 12.71
CA HIS A 293 1.18 7.25 11.31
C HIS A 293 -0.16 6.61 10.89
N HIS A 294 -0.88 5.90 11.76
CA HIS A 294 -2.21 5.37 11.40
C HIS A 294 -3.35 6.30 11.86
N GLY A 295 -4.58 5.95 11.52
CA GLY A 295 -5.75 6.79 11.81
C GLY A 295 -6.04 6.95 13.30
N GLU A 296 -6.48 8.14 13.70
CA GLU A 296 -6.82 8.51 15.08
C GLU A 296 -7.89 7.61 15.70
N ALA A 297 -8.85 7.13 14.91
CA ALA A 297 -9.90 6.23 15.40
C ALA A 297 -9.34 4.90 15.96
N SER A 298 -8.30 4.35 15.33
CA SER A 298 -7.62 3.14 15.81
C SER A 298 -6.91 3.40 17.14
N LEU A 299 -6.30 4.58 17.26
CA LEU A 299 -5.62 5.00 18.49
C LEU A 299 -6.61 5.24 19.63
N ALA A 300 -7.76 5.84 19.34
CA ALA A 300 -8.85 6.02 20.30
C ALA A 300 -9.33 4.66 20.83
N SER A 301 -9.59 3.70 19.94
CA SER A 301 -9.98 2.34 20.33
C SER A 301 -8.89 1.64 21.16
N THR A 302 -7.62 1.88 20.85
CA THR A 302 -6.49 1.33 21.63
C THR A 302 -6.49 1.89 23.05
N ILE A 303 -6.64 3.21 23.22
CA ILE A 303 -6.70 3.86 24.53
C ILE A 303 -7.88 3.36 25.35
N VAL A 304 -9.07 3.27 24.73
CA VAL A 304 -10.27 2.72 25.40
C VAL A 304 -10.01 1.28 25.84
N GLY A 305 -9.47 0.43 24.97
CA GLY A 305 -9.18 -0.97 25.30
C GLY A 305 -8.18 -1.12 26.46
N LEU A 306 -7.17 -0.25 26.55
CA LEU A 306 -6.22 -0.24 27.67
C LEU A 306 -6.86 0.21 29.00
N ALA A 307 -7.94 0.99 28.96
CA ALA A 307 -8.60 1.55 30.14
C ALA A 307 -9.82 0.74 30.61
N GLN A 308 -10.24 -0.28 29.85
CA GLN A 308 -11.36 -1.15 30.23
C GLN A 308 -11.05 -1.92 31.53
N ASN A 309 -12.01 -1.94 32.45
CA ASN A 309 -11.89 -2.56 33.77
C ASN A 309 -13.10 -3.42 34.16
N PHE A 310 -13.94 -3.81 33.20
CA PHE A 310 -15.05 -4.74 33.44
C PHE A 310 -14.54 -6.19 33.49
N VAL A 311 -15.31 -7.10 34.09
CA VAL A 311 -14.93 -8.52 34.21
C VAL A 311 -14.65 -9.13 32.83
N GLY A 312 -13.46 -9.71 32.65
CA GLY A 312 -13.02 -10.28 31.38
C GLY A 312 -12.28 -9.30 30.44
N SER A 313 -11.93 -8.11 30.92
CA SER A 313 -11.07 -7.15 30.19
C SER A 313 -9.60 -7.25 30.62
N ASN A 314 -9.08 -6.27 31.35
CA ASN A 314 -7.70 -6.22 31.84
C ASN A 314 -7.67 -6.63 33.33
N ASN A 315 -6.72 -7.50 33.70
CA ASN A 315 -6.49 -7.92 35.10
C ASN A 315 -5.85 -6.82 35.95
#